data_AF-A0A976PGP0-F1
#
_entry.id   AF-A0A976PGP0-F1
#
_cell.length_a   1.000
_cell.length_b   1.000
_cell.length_c   1.000
_cell.angle_alpha   90.00
_cell.angle_beta   90.00
_cell.angle_gamma   90.00
#
_symmetry.space_group_name_H-M   'P 1'
#
loop_
_entity.id
_entity.type
_entity.pdbx_description
1 polymer ?
#
loop_
_entity_poly.entity_id
_entity_poly.type
_entity_poly.pdbx_seq_one_letter_code
_entity_poly.pdbx_strand_id
1 'polypeptide(L)'
;MLKIILLMLYILSNLAFADDYAEKNGPSVKKTERFAGRFFIRNTLMEIFGKSAEPIIEANYFKAGKQVGGPCDIYEQVYHEHDHMEDPTRECPGGKPASKYPHFPKTNILRSSHLLKTCYELVYKQPIPSSLQGQNDFIKSVSKKFYPFGGDEKLRETLSLKFKKWDLESRKEALFTYCLSPGWQRL
;
A
#
# COMPACT_ATOMS: atom_id res chain seq x y z
N MET A 1 2.70 39.09 -11.96
CA MET A 1 3.11 37.99 -12.87
C MET A 1 4.46 37.37 -12.49
N LEU A 2 5.54 38.14 -12.34
CA LEU A 2 6.88 37.59 -12.05
C LEU A 2 6.95 36.67 -10.80
N LYS A 3 6.23 37.01 -9.72
CA LYS A 3 6.16 36.18 -8.50
C LYS A 3 5.52 34.80 -8.71
N ILE A 4 4.55 34.69 -9.63
CA ILE A 4 3.86 33.42 -9.92
C ILE A 4 4.76 32.50 -10.73
N ILE A 5 5.53 33.07 -11.67
CA ILE A 5 6.50 32.32 -12.48
C ILE A 5 7.62 31.75 -11.61
N LEU A 6 8.14 32.55 -10.66
CA LEU A 6 9.14 32.09 -9.70
C LEU A 6 8.62 30.98 -8.77
N LEU A 7 7.36 31.07 -8.34
CA LEU A 7 6.72 30.03 -7.52
C LEU A 7 6.55 28.72 -8.31
N MET A 8 6.13 28.79 -9.58
CA MET A 8 6.00 27.64 -10.46
C MET A 8 7.35 26.96 -10.73
N LEU A 9 8.40 27.75 -10.98
CA LEU A 9 9.78 27.23 -11.17
C LEU A 9 10.30 26.56 -9.90
N TYR A 10 9.99 27.11 -8.72
CA TYR A 10 10.36 26.50 -7.44
C TYR A 10 9.62 25.19 -7.18
N ILE A 11 8.34 25.10 -7.53
CA ILE A 11 7.58 23.85 -7.37
C ILE A 11 8.10 22.77 -8.35
N LEU A 12 8.37 23.15 -9.60
CA LEU A 12 8.90 22.23 -10.62
C LEU A 12 10.30 21.71 -10.28
N SER A 13 11.18 22.53 -9.73
CA SER A 13 12.51 22.08 -9.29
C SER A 13 12.41 21.10 -8.13
N ASN A 14 11.57 21.37 -7.12
CA ASN A 14 11.37 20.45 -5.99
C ASN A 14 10.76 19.10 -6.42
N LEU A 15 9.87 19.09 -7.43
CA LEU A 15 9.33 17.86 -8.01
C LEU A 15 10.42 17.03 -8.71
N ALA A 16 11.25 17.67 -9.53
CA ALA A 16 12.35 16.98 -10.22
C ALA A 16 13.38 16.38 -9.25
N PHE A 17 13.69 17.08 -8.15
CA PHE A 17 14.56 16.58 -7.09
C PHE A 17 13.93 15.40 -6.33
N ALA A 18 12.62 15.40 -6.11
CA ALA A 18 11.93 14.30 -5.44
C ALA A 18 11.97 13.01 -6.27
N ASP A 19 11.81 13.12 -7.59
CA ASP A 19 11.87 11.98 -8.51
C ASP A 19 13.30 11.38 -8.56
N ASP A 20 14.34 12.21 -8.71
CA ASP A 20 15.74 11.76 -8.73
C ASP A 20 16.15 11.12 -7.39
N TYR A 21 15.74 11.70 -6.26
CA TYR A 21 16.00 11.14 -4.93
C TYR A 21 15.30 9.80 -4.71
N ALA A 22 14.04 9.67 -5.14
CA ALA A 22 13.27 8.42 -5.07
C ALA A 22 13.83 7.34 -5.99
N GLU A 23 14.37 7.73 -7.15
CA GLU A 23 15.06 6.82 -8.07
C GLU A 23 16.34 6.27 -7.42
N LYS A 24 17.15 7.15 -6.83
CA LYS A 24 18.51 6.84 -6.33
C LYS A 24 18.55 6.17 -4.97
N ASN A 25 17.64 6.52 -4.06
CA ASN A 25 17.65 6.05 -2.66
C ASN A 25 16.44 5.17 -2.29
N GLY A 26 15.42 5.10 -3.14
CA GLY A 26 14.32 4.16 -2.96
C GLY A 26 14.80 2.73 -3.18
N PRO A 27 14.21 1.72 -2.51
CA PRO A 27 14.58 0.32 -2.72
C PRO A 27 14.59 -0.01 -4.21
N SER A 28 15.69 -0.62 -4.68
CA SER A 28 15.82 -1.18 -6.02
C SER A 28 14.71 -2.22 -6.19
N VAL A 29 13.66 -1.86 -6.93
CA VAL A 29 12.62 -2.80 -7.30
C VAL A 29 12.77 -3.10 -8.78
N LYS A 30 12.97 -4.38 -9.10
CA LYS A 30 13.06 -4.83 -10.49
C LYS A 30 11.74 -4.52 -11.21
N LYS A 31 11.82 -4.09 -12.48
CA LYS A 31 10.67 -3.88 -13.40
C LYS A 31 9.76 -5.11 -13.56
N THR A 32 10.11 -6.26 -12.98
CA THR A 32 9.33 -7.51 -12.99
C THR A 32 8.46 -7.69 -11.76
N GLU A 33 8.63 -6.90 -10.69
CA GLU A 33 7.85 -7.06 -9.45
C GLU A 33 6.46 -6.47 -9.63
N ARG A 34 5.43 -7.30 -9.47
CA ARG A 34 4.02 -6.91 -9.56
C ARG A 34 3.48 -6.66 -8.16
N PHE A 35 2.76 -5.55 -7.98
CA PHE A 35 2.02 -5.32 -6.74
C PHE A 35 0.70 -6.09 -6.75
N ALA A 36 0.32 -6.60 -5.59
CA ALA A 36 -0.93 -7.31 -5.38
C ALA A 36 -2.15 -6.42 -5.65
N GLY A 37 -3.24 -6.99 -6.18
CA GLY A 37 -4.48 -6.26 -6.44
C GLY A 37 -5.19 -5.80 -5.16
N ARG A 38 -6.21 -4.93 -5.30
CA ARG A 38 -6.96 -4.38 -4.15
C ARG A 38 -7.63 -5.42 -3.26
N PHE A 39 -8.01 -6.57 -3.80
CA PHE A 39 -8.60 -7.67 -3.03
C PHE A 39 -7.59 -8.29 -2.06
N PHE A 40 -6.36 -8.53 -2.52
CA PHE A 40 -5.29 -9.03 -1.66
C PHE A 40 -5.02 -8.03 -0.52
N ILE A 41 -4.81 -6.76 -0.86
CA ILE A 41 -4.59 -5.69 0.14
C ILE A 41 -5.75 -5.63 1.14
N ARG A 42 -7.00 -5.62 0.66
CA ARG A 42 -8.20 -5.63 1.52
C ARG A 42 -8.21 -6.83 2.46
N ASN A 43 -8.00 -8.03 1.94
CA ASN A 43 -8.06 -9.26 2.73
C ASN A 43 -6.94 -9.31 3.77
N THR A 44 -5.71 -8.93 3.40
CA THR A 44 -4.58 -8.84 4.34
C THR A 44 -4.87 -7.83 5.44
N LEU A 45 -5.31 -6.61 5.11
CA LEU A 45 -5.62 -5.60 6.13
C LEU A 45 -6.79 -6.03 7.02
N MET A 46 -7.83 -6.65 6.46
CA MET A 46 -8.95 -7.21 7.24
C MET A 46 -8.51 -8.33 8.19
N GLU A 47 -7.55 -9.18 7.79
CA GLU A 47 -7.02 -10.24 8.65
C GLU A 47 -6.18 -9.69 9.81
N ILE A 48 -5.49 -8.56 9.58
CA ILE A 48 -4.61 -7.94 10.57
C ILE A 48 -5.40 -7.07 11.54
N PHE A 49 -6.25 -6.18 11.02
CA PHE A 49 -6.97 -5.17 11.78
C PHE A 49 -8.39 -5.59 12.18
N GLY A 50 -8.89 -6.71 11.64
CA GLY A 50 -10.22 -7.24 11.94
C GLY A 50 -11.35 -6.52 11.20
N LYS A 51 -12.59 -6.90 11.53
CA LYS A 51 -13.79 -6.40 10.84
C LYS A 51 -14.00 -4.89 10.95
N SER A 52 -13.50 -4.25 12.00
CA SER A 52 -13.59 -2.79 12.17
C SER A 52 -12.78 -2.01 11.12
N ALA A 53 -11.86 -2.67 10.41
CA ALA A 53 -11.07 -2.08 9.35
C ALA A 53 -11.87 -1.87 8.05
N GLU A 54 -12.93 -2.64 7.84
CA GLU A 54 -13.72 -2.66 6.60
C GLU A 54 -14.17 -1.27 6.14
N PRO A 55 -14.87 -0.45 6.96
CA PRO A 55 -15.32 0.87 6.52
C PRO A 55 -14.16 1.80 6.11
N ILE A 56 -13.01 1.70 6.78
CA ILE A 56 -11.82 2.51 6.48
C ILE A 56 -11.18 2.07 5.16
N ILE A 57 -11.03 0.75 4.97
CA ILE A 57 -10.47 0.17 3.74
C ILE A 57 -11.37 0.50 2.54
N GLU A 58 -12.68 0.35 2.71
CA GLU A 58 -13.67 0.65 1.67
C GLU A 58 -13.64 2.12 1.27
N ALA A 59 -13.62 3.04 2.24
CA ALA A 59 -13.64 4.48 1.99
C ALA A 59 -12.34 5.01 1.35
N ASN A 60 -11.19 4.47 1.74
CA ASN A 60 -9.89 5.07 1.41
C ASN A 60 -9.08 4.30 0.37
N TYR A 61 -9.32 3.00 0.18
CA TYR A 61 -8.53 2.16 -0.73
C TYR A 61 -9.41 1.43 -1.75
N PHE A 62 -10.34 0.59 -1.29
CA PHE A 62 -10.99 -0.40 -2.15
C PHE A 62 -11.85 0.25 -3.26
N LYS A 63 -12.56 1.34 -2.94
CA LYS A 63 -13.36 2.10 -3.92
C LYS A 63 -12.52 2.85 -4.96
N ALA A 64 -11.22 3.02 -4.76
CA ALA A 64 -10.32 3.67 -5.72
C ALA A 64 -9.86 2.70 -6.82
N GLY A 65 -10.79 1.94 -7.41
CA GLY A 65 -10.51 0.83 -8.33
C GLY A 65 -9.59 1.22 -9.49
N LYS A 66 -9.79 2.39 -10.09
CA LYS A 66 -8.94 2.92 -11.17
C LYS A 66 -7.49 3.17 -10.76
N GLN A 67 -7.23 3.44 -9.49
CA GLN A 67 -5.92 3.75 -8.93
C GLN A 67 -5.27 2.54 -8.27
N VAL A 68 -6.05 1.62 -7.71
CA VAL A 68 -5.54 0.49 -6.89
C VAL A 68 -5.94 -0.89 -7.38
N GLY A 69 -6.70 -0.98 -8.46
CA GLY A 69 -7.07 -2.23 -9.14
C GLY A 69 -5.84 -3.03 -9.55
N GLY A 70 -6.01 -4.35 -9.64
CA GLY A 70 -5.01 -5.28 -10.17
C GLY A 70 -5.25 -5.60 -11.65
N PRO A 71 -4.37 -6.36 -12.32
CA PRO A 71 -4.73 -6.95 -13.60
C PRO A 71 -5.98 -7.83 -13.43
N CYS A 72 -6.89 -7.78 -14.41
CA CYS A 72 -8.17 -8.50 -14.42
C CYS A 72 -9.13 -8.16 -13.26
N ASP A 73 -9.19 -6.89 -12.83
CA ASP A 73 -10.20 -6.44 -11.87
C ASP A 73 -11.59 -6.41 -12.53
N ILE A 74 -12.38 -7.47 -12.32
CA ILE A 74 -13.71 -7.65 -12.94
C ILE A 74 -14.65 -6.46 -12.72
N TYR A 75 -14.49 -5.73 -11.62
CA TYR A 75 -15.34 -4.57 -11.36
C TYR A 75 -14.95 -3.39 -12.26
N GLU A 76 -13.66 -3.18 -12.57
CA GLU A 76 -13.27 -2.16 -13.57
C GLU A 76 -13.69 -2.58 -14.99
N GLN A 77 -13.83 -3.89 -15.26
CA GLN A 77 -14.31 -4.40 -16.54
C GLN A 77 -15.82 -4.16 -16.73
N VAL A 78 -16.62 -4.44 -15.70
CA VAL A 78 -18.10 -4.26 -15.72
C VAL A 78 -18.50 -2.79 -15.79
N TYR A 79 -17.67 -1.86 -15.30
CA TYR A 79 -17.96 -0.42 -15.41
C TYR A 79 -17.72 0.17 -16.79
N HIS A 80 -17.07 -0.55 -17.70
CA HIS A 80 -16.76 -0.06 -19.04
C HIS A 80 -17.62 -0.66 -20.15
N GLU A 81 -18.25 -1.82 -19.94
CA GLU A 81 -19.15 -2.44 -20.92
C GLU A 81 -20.39 -2.99 -20.18
N HIS A 82 -21.54 -2.36 -20.40
CA HIS A 82 -22.75 -2.59 -19.59
C HIS A 82 -23.53 -3.88 -19.90
N ASP A 83 -23.13 -4.69 -20.89
CA ASP A 83 -24.03 -5.76 -21.37
C ASP A 83 -23.43 -7.18 -21.44
N HIS A 84 -22.13 -7.40 -21.21
CA HIS A 84 -21.57 -8.76 -21.30
C HIS A 84 -20.54 -9.05 -20.20
N MET A 85 -20.79 -10.13 -19.44
CA MET A 85 -19.82 -10.71 -18.50
C MET A 85 -19.02 -11.77 -19.27
N GLU A 86 -17.80 -11.45 -19.68
CA GLU A 86 -16.92 -12.43 -20.33
C GLU A 86 -16.33 -13.45 -19.33
N ASP A 87 -16.06 -14.66 -19.85
CA ASP A 87 -15.59 -15.84 -19.12
C ASP A 87 -14.34 -15.56 -18.25
N PRO A 88 -14.38 -15.85 -16.93
CA PRO A 88 -13.30 -15.58 -15.99
C PRO A 88 -12.01 -16.41 -16.21
N THR A 89 -12.02 -17.37 -17.15
CA THR A 89 -10.86 -18.24 -17.45
C THR A 89 -9.93 -17.71 -18.55
N ARG A 90 -10.26 -16.59 -19.22
CA ARG A 90 -9.40 -15.96 -20.22
C ARG A 90 -8.36 -15.03 -19.58
N GLU A 91 -7.15 -14.97 -20.16
CA GLU A 91 -6.24 -13.82 -19.97
C GLU A 91 -7.06 -12.54 -20.15
N CYS A 92 -7.06 -11.66 -19.12
CA CYS A 92 -8.07 -10.63 -18.86
C CYS A 92 -8.99 -10.28 -20.06
N PRO A 93 -10.31 -10.50 -19.97
CA PRO A 93 -11.21 -10.25 -21.10
C PRO A 93 -10.99 -8.84 -21.67
N GLY A 94 -10.67 -8.79 -22.97
CA GLY A 94 -10.40 -7.56 -23.73
C GLY A 94 -8.94 -7.11 -23.88
N GLY A 95 -7.94 -7.82 -23.35
CA GLY A 95 -6.52 -7.57 -23.67
C GLY A 95 -5.97 -6.19 -23.24
N LYS A 96 -6.70 -5.44 -22.41
CA LYS A 96 -6.26 -4.14 -21.88
C LYS A 96 -5.81 -4.31 -20.42
N PRO A 97 -4.63 -3.79 -20.03
CA PRO A 97 -4.18 -3.84 -18.64
C PRO A 97 -5.19 -3.09 -17.76
N ALA A 98 -5.79 -3.80 -16.81
CA ALA A 98 -6.92 -3.37 -15.96
C ALA A 98 -6.56 -2.30 -14.90
N SER A 99 -5.52 -1.52 -15.15
CA SER A 99 -5.16 -0.32 -14.39
C SER A 99 -4.61 0.69 -15.38
N LYS A 100 -5.13 1.93 -15.35
CA LYS A 100 -4.55 3.05 -16.11
C LYS A 100 -3.10 3.35 -15.70
N TYR A 101 -2.64 2.78 -14.60
CA TYR A 101 -1.33 3.03 -14.02
C TYR A 101 -0.51 1.74 -13.93
N PRO A 102 0.81 1.80 -14.17
CA PRO A 102 1.66 0.62 -14.07
C PRO A 102 1.63 0.04 -12.64
N HIS A 103 1.52 -1.29 -12.51
CA HIS A 103 1.59 -2.01 -11.22
C HIS A 103 3.00 -2.05 -10.62
N PHE A 104 3.82 -1.03 -10.90
CA PHE A 104 5.20 -0.94 -10.44
C PHE A 104 5.32 0.00 -9.23
N PRO A 105 6.20 -0.33 -8.27
CA PRO A 105 6.35 0.35 -6.97
C PRO A 105 6.73 1.82 -6.99
N LYS A 106 7.18 2.36 -8.13
CA LYS A 106 7.64 3.75 -8.26
C LYS A 106 6.71 4.63 -9.09
N THR A 107 5.59 4.12 -9.63
CA THR A 107 4.85 4.82 -10.72
C THR A 107 3.41 5.20 -10.42
N ASN A 108 2.87 4.92 -9.24
CA ASN A 108 1.48 5.27 -8.91
C ASN A 108 1.38 5.96 -7.54
N ILE A 109 1.67 7.26 -7.53
CA ILE A 109 1.56 8.14 -6.35
C ILE A 109 0.16 8.02 -5.73
N LEU A 110 -0.89 7.93 -6.55
CA LEU A 110 -2.27 7.83 -6.05
C LEU A 110 -2.48 6.56 -5.24
N ARG A 111 -2.01 5.40 -5.72
CA ARG A 111 -2.07 4.13 -4.96
C ARG A 111 -1.37 4.26 -3.62
N SER A 112 -0.17 4.85 -3.61
CA SER A 112 0.59 5.08 -2.37
C SER A 112 -0.14 6.03 -1.43
N SER A 113 -0.77 7.10 -1.95
CA SER A 113 -1.56 8.04 -1.14
C SER A 113 -2.81 7.38 -0.54
N HIS A 114 -3.53 6.57 -1.31
CA HIS A 114 -4.68 5.80 -0.82
C HIS A 114 -4.26 4.82 0.28
N LEU A 115 -3.16 4.09 0.08
CA LEU A 115 -2.63 3.18 1.10
C LEU A 115 -2.17 3.95 2.35
N LEU A 116 -1.46 5.06 2.18
CA LEU A 116 -1.00 5.92 3.28
C LEU A 116 -2.17 6.38 4.14
N LYS A 117 -3.22 6.91 3.51
CA LYS A 117 -4.42 7.35 4.22
C LYS A 117 -5.09 6.20 4.96
N THR A 118 -5.21 5.04 4.30
CA THR A 118 -5.80 3.83 4.88
C THR A 118 -5.02 3.35 6.09
N CYS A 119 -3.70 3.19 5.97
CA CYS A 119 -2.83 2.78 7.06
C CYS A 119 -2.84 3.79 8.22
N TYR A 120 -2.90 5.10 7.92
CA TYR A 120 -2.95 6.13 8.95
C TYR A 120 -4.23 6.01 9.79
N GLU A 121 -5.38 5.88 9.13
CA GLU A 121 -6.66 5.72 9.83
C GLU A 121 -6.73 4.40 10.61
N LEU A 122 -6.27 3.29 10.03
CA LEU A 122 -6.25 1.99 10.70
C LEU A 122 -5.34 1.95 11.93
N VAL A 123 -4.21 2.67 11.92
CA VAL A 123 -3.22 2.58 13.00
C VAL A 123 -3.40 3.67 14.06
N TYR A 124 -3.71 4.90 13.65
CA TYR A 124 -3.75 6.04 14.57
C TYR A 124 -5.15 6.47 14.96
N LYS A 125 -6.21 6.04 14.24
CA LYS A 125 -7.61 6.37 14.57
C LYS A 125 -8.39 5.19 15.14
N GLN A 126 -7.77 4.01 15.21
CA GLN A 126 -8.34 2.80 15.81
C GLN A 126 -7.43 2.30 16.93
N PRO A 127 -7.96 1.55 17.92
CA PRO A 127 -7.12 0.84 18.88
C PRO A 127 -6.25 -0.20 18.16
N ILE A 128 -5.06 -0.48 18.71
CA ILE A 128 -4.23 -1.58 18.21
C ILE A 128 -5.06 -2.87 18.23
N PRO A 129 -5.08 -3.65 17.15
CA PRO A 129 -5.84 -4.90 17.09
C PRO A 129 -5.54 -5.79 18.28
N SER A 130 -6.57 -6.36 18.91
CA SER A 130 -6.42 -7.25 20.08
C SER A 130 -5.51 -8.44 19.79
N SER A 131 -5.48 -8.92 18.55
CA SER A 131 -4.55 -9.96 18.06
C SER A 131 -3.07 -9.60 18.21
N LEU A 132 -2.75 -8.31 18.30
CA LEU A 132 -1.40 -7.77 18.47
C LEU A 132 -1.17 -7.20 19.90
N GLN A 133 -2.21 -7.15 20.74
CA GLN A 133 -2.07 -6.71 22.12
C GLN A 133 -1.41 -7.80 22.98
N GLY A 134 -0.58 -7.40 23.94
CA GLY A 134 0.02 -8.33 24.92
C GLY A 134 1.10 -9.28 24.38
N GLN A 135 1.51 -9.16 23.11
CA GLN A 135 2.57 -10.01 22.55
C GLN A 135 3.94 -9.63 23.11
N ASN A 136 4.66 -10.61 23.68
CA ASN A 136 6.02 -10.45 24.22
C ASN A 136 7.02 -9.99 23.16
N ASP A 137 6.82 -10.40 21.90
CA ASP A 137 7.61 -9.99 20.74
C ASP A 137 6.67 -9.36 19.69
N PHE A 138 6.16 -8.18 20.03
CA PHE A 138 5.21 -7.42 19.20
C PHE A 138 5.67 -7.32 17.75
N ILE A 139 6.95 -7.02 17.53
CA ILE A 139 7.47 -6.80 16.19
C ILE A 139 7.52 -8.08 15.36
N LYS A 140 7.89 -9.21 15.96
CA LYS A 140 7.84 -10.50 15.27
C LYS A 140 6.40 -10.88 14.93
N SER A 141 5.44 -10.61 15.81
CA SER A 141 4.03 -10.87 15.55
C SER A 141 3.47 -10.01 14.41
N VAL A 142 3.78 -8.72 14.39
CA VAL A 142 3.40 -7.83 13.27
C VAL A 142 4.08 -8.28 11.97
N SER A 143 5.38 -8.57 12.01
CA SER A 143 6.13 -9.03 10.84
C SER A 143 5.52 -10.29 10.25
N LYS A 144 5.18 -11.30 11.06
CA LYS A 144 4.56 -12.54 10.60
C LYS A 144 3.18 -12.33 9.97
N LYS A 145 2.44 -11.34 10.45
CA LYS A 145 1.11 -10.98 9.93
C LYS A 145 1.17 -10.35 8.54
N PHE A 146 2.15 -9.47 8.29
CA PHE A 146 2.36 -8.92 6.96
C PHE A 146 3.14 -9.86 6.03
N TYR A 147 4.03 -10.69 6.58
CA TYR A 147 4.95 -11.54 5.81
C TYR A 147 4.89 -13.01 6.26
N PRO A 148 3.78 -13.74 5.97
CA PRO A 148 3.57 -15.08 6.50
C PRO A 148 4.55 -16.14 5.95
N PHE A 149 5.12 -15.93 4.75
CA PHE A 149 5.97 -16.91 4.05
C PHE A 149 7.46 -16.56 4.00
N GLY A 150 7.88 -15.47 4.66
CA GLY A 150 9.26 -14.97 4.62
C GLY A 150 9.30 -13.46 4.83
N GLY A 151 9.97 -13.03 5.90
CA GLY A 151 9.92 -11.66 6.41
C GLY A 151 10.94 -10.70 5.77
N ASP A 152 10.62 -9.41 5.84
CA ASP A 152 11.62 -8.35 5.68
C ASP A 152 12.45 -8.26 6.98
N GLU A 153 13.45 -9.14 7.09
CA GLU A 153 14.30 -9.24 8.28
C GLU A 153 15.03 -7.93 8.56
N LYS A 154 15.43 -7.22 7.51
CA LYS A 154 16.07 -5.92 7.62
C LYS A 154 15.13 -4.87 8.23
N LEU A 155 13.86 -4.83 7.81
CA LEU A 155 12.86 -3.95 8.41
C LEU A 155 12.61 -4.32 9.88
N ARG A 156 12.51 -5.62 10.18
CA ARG A 156 12.37 -6.12 11.56
C ARG A 156 13.53 -5.67 12.43
N GLU A 157 14.77 -5.88 11.99
CA GLU A 157 15.98 -5.45 12.70
C GLU A 157 16.02 -3.92 12.87
N THR A 158 15.73 -3.17 11.82
CA THR A 158 15.74 -1.69 11.84
C THR A 158 14.79 -1.15 12.90
N LEU A 159 13.56 -1.66 12.95
CA LEU A 159 12.56 -1.23 13.91
C LEU A 159 12.90 -1.71 15.34
N SER A 160 13.43 -2.91 15.51
CA SER A 160 13.92 -3.40 16.81
C SER A 160 15.07 -2.54 17.36
N LEU A 161 15.98 -2.06 16.50
CA LEU A 161 17.06 -1.16 16.89
C LEU A 161 16.55 0.25 17.20
N LYS A 162 15.55 0.72 16.46
CA LYS A 162 14.93 2.04 16.63
C LYS A 162 14.18 2.14 17.96
N PHE A 163 13.39 1.12 18.31
CA PHE A 163 12.53 1.15 19.50
C PHE A 163 13.11 0.30 20.62
N LYS A 164 13.74 0.97 21.60
CA LYS A 164 14.26 0.32 22.81
C LYS A 164 13.17 -0.09 23.80
N LYS A 165 11.97 0.51 23.68
CA LYS A 165 10.78 0.22 24.49
C LYS A 165 9.57 0.17 23.56
N TRP A 166 8.64 -0.74 23.85
CA TRP A 166 7.42 -0.93 23.07
C TRP A 166 6.21 -0.30 23.77
N ASP A 167 6.24 1.01 23.94
CA ASP A 167 5.06 1.79 24.33
C ASP A 167 4.03 1.87 23.19
N LEU A 168 2.86 2.47 23.47
CA LEU A 168 1.76 2.54 22.51
C LEU A 168 2.16 3.20 21.20
N GLU A 169 2.89 4.31 21.26
CA GLU A 169 3.27 5.08 20.07
C GLU A 169 4.33 4.35 19.25
N SER A 170 5.33 3.74 19.89
CA SER A 170 6.33 2.90 19.21
C SER A 170 5.69 1.71 18.50
N ARG A 171 4.68 1.09 19.12
CA ARG A 171 3.90 0.00 18.51
C ARG A 171 3.09 0.47 17.31
N LYS A 172 2.41 1.62 17.42
CA LYS A 172 1.69 2.23 16.28
C LYS A 172 2.66 2.57 15.16
N GLU A 173 3.79 3.19 15.45
CA GLU A 173 4.76 3.57 14.43
C GLU A 173 5.33 2.34 13.71
N ALA A 174 5.66 1.27 14.43
CA ALA A 174 6.06 0.00 13.83
C ALA A 174 4.95 -0.60 12.97
N LEU A 175 3.72 -0.67 13.48
CA LEU A 175 2.57 -1.20 12.74
C LEU A 175 2.28 -0.40 11.46
N PHE A 176 2.38 0.93 11.54
CA PHE A 176 2.24 1.83 10.40
C PHE A 176 3.36 1.63 9.37
N THR A 177 4.60 1.47 9.82
CA THR A 177 5.75 1.20 8.95
C THR A 177 5.57 -0.13 8.21
N TYR A 178 5.13 -1.17 8.89
CA TYR A 178 4.81 -2.45 8.24
C TYR A 178 3.65 -2.31 7.26
N CYS A 179 2.58 -1.62 7.63
CA CYS A 179 1.42 -1.39 6.76
C CYS A 179 1.81 -0.70 5.45
N LEU A 180 2.75 0.26 5.49
CA LEU A 180 3.21 0.93 4.28
C LEU A 180 4.31 0.18 3.54
N SER A 181 4.92 -0.82 4.15
CA SER A 181 6.07 -1.49 3.54
C SER A 181 5.66 -2.12 2.20
N PRO A 182 6.41 -1.86 1.12
CA PRO A 182 6.11 -2.45 -0.18
C PRO A 182 6.35 -3.96 -0.18
N GLY A 183 7.12 -4.51 0.75
CA GLY A 183 7.58 -5.91 0.68
C GLY A 183 6.44 -6.93 0.67
N TRP A 184 5.45 -6.79 1.54
CA TRP A 184 4.32 -7.71 1.62
C TRP A 184 3.28 -7.49 0.52
N GLN A 185 3.36 -6.36 -0.18
CA GLN A 185 2.47 -6.02 -1.28
C GLN A 185 2.96 -6.59 -2.62
N ARG A 186 4.15 -7.20 -2.66
CA ARG A 186 4.74 -7.77 -3.88
C ARG A 186 4.27 -9.23 -4.06
N LEU A 187 4.03 -9.60 -5.32
CA LEU A 187 3.80 -10.97 -5.78
C LEU A 187 5.00 -11.45 -6.60
#